data_AF-A0A7V7MY65-F1
#
_entry.id   AF-A0A7V7MY65-F1
#
_cell.length_a   1.000
_cell.length_b   1.000
_cell.length_c   1.000
_cell.angle_alpha   90.00
_cell.angle_beta   90.00
_cell.angle_gamma   90.00
#
_symmetry.space_group_name_H-M   'P 1'
#
loop_
_entity.id
_entity.type
_entity.pdbx_description
1 polymer ?
#
loop_
_entity_poly.entity_id
_entity_poly.type
_entity_poly.pdbx_seq_one_letter_code
_entity_poly.pdbx_strand_id
1 'polypeptide(L)'
;MLGKDNVFLVVFSSYQGKVMAGPRWGGRMMEMIISPAVSDSIESKLNQIDLDGFYLFFDDKVRKEENLMVTGHRAVGVVYNSSGDRRQFVPTIIPMRYDTLFFFKNTSALRVLR
;
A
#
# COMPACT_ATOMS: atom_id res chain seq x y z
N MET A 1 5.77 -15.64 22.02
CA MET A 1 5.16 -15.23 20.74
C MET A 1 4.22 -14.08 21.04
N LEU A 2 4.24 -13.00 20.26
CA LEU A 2 3.27 -11.92 20.42
C LEU A 2 1.98 -12.35 19.71
N GLY A 3 0.86 -12.42 20.44
CA GLY A 3 -0.47 -12.69 19.87
C GLY A 3 -1.13 -11.42 19.33
N LYS A 4 -2.30 -11.55 18.69
CA LYS A 4 -3.06 -10.43 18.08
C LYS A 4 -3.16 -9.21 19.00
N ASP A 5 -3.45 -9.42 20.29
CA ASP A 5 -3.67 -8.33 21.25
C ASP A 5 -2.36 -7.62 21.69
N ASN A 6 -1.21 -8.09 21.22
CA ASN A 6 0.12 -7.57 21.56
C ASN A 6 0.89 -7.05 20.34
N VAL A 7 0.25 -7.02 19.16
CA VAL A 7 0.85 -6.57 17.90
C VAL A 7 -0.10 -5.56 17.26
N PHE A 8 0.47 -4.52 16.67
CA PHE A 8 -0.28 -3.52 15.91
C PHE A 8 0.32 -3.38 14.52
N LEU A 9 -0.48 -3.67 13.49
CA LEU A 9 -0.09 -3.72 12.09
C LEU A 9 -0.43 -2.41 11.38
N VAL A 10 0.62 -1.68 11.00
CA VAL A 10 0.54 -0.44 10.24
C VAL A 10 0.94 -0.70 8.79
N VAL A 11 0.09 -0.30 7.83
CA VAL A 11 0.44 -0.29 6.41
C VAL A 11 0.53 1.12 5.87
N PHE A 12 1.45 1.32 4.92
CA PHE A 12 1.58 2.53 4.11
C PHE A 12 1.15 2.21 2.69
N SER A 13 0.29 3.04 2.11
CA SER A 13 -0.26 2.88 0.78
C SER A 13 -0.21 4.21 0.03
N SER A 14 -0.06 4.15 -1.30
CA SER A 14 -0.02 5.35 -2.13
C SER A 14 -0.65 5.16 -3.49
N TYR A 15 -1.32 6.20 -3.98
CA TYR A 15 -1.93 6.19 -5.31
C TYR A 15 -0.90 6.18 -6.44
N GLN A 16 0.07 7.08 -6.37
CA GLN A 16 1.18 7.18 -7.32
C GLN A 16 2.43 7.74 -6.65
N GLY A 17 3.53 7.79 -7.39
CA GLY A 17 4.75 8.44 -6.92
C GLY A 17 6.01 7.77 -7.42
N LYS A 18 7.00 7.66 -6.53
CA LYS A 18 8.31 7.09 -6.83
C LYS A 18 8.83 6.29 -5.65
N VAL A 19 9.60 5.25 -5.94
CA VAL A 19 10.22 4.37 -4.94
C VAL A 19 11.69 4.10 -5.29
N MET A 20 12.49 3.79 -4.28
CA MET A 20 13.81 3.18 -4.48
C MET A 20 13.68 1.65 -4.45
N ALA A 21 13.90 1.00 -5.58
CA ALA A 21 13.81 -0.46 -5.70
C ALA A 21 14.79 -1.01 -6.75
N GLY A 22 15.02 -2.32 -6.73
CA GLY A 22 15.76 -3.04 -7.77
C GLY A 22 14.80 -3.67 -8.80
N PRO A 23 15.22 -3.84 -10.07
CA PRO A 23 14.39 -4.50 -11.09
C PRO A 23 14.31 -6.02 -10.90
N ARG A 24 15.18 -6.58 -10.06
CA ARG A 24 15.26 -7.99 -9.69
C ARG A 24 16.05 -8.13 -8.39
N TRP A 25 15.97 -9.29 -7.74
CA TRP A 25 16.81 -9.61 -6.59
C TRP A 25 18.30 -9.48 -6.93
N GLY A 26 19.06 -8.84 -6.04
CA GLY A 26 20.48 -8.51 -6.26
C GLY A 26 20.74 -7.41 -7.30
N GLY A 27 19.70 -6.83 -7.90
CA GLY A 27 19.82 -5.69 -8.80
C GLY A 27 20.20 -4.41 -8.08
N ARG A 28 20.86 -3.48 -8.80
CA ARG A 28 21.16 -2.15 -8.28
C ARG A 28 19.85 -1.39 -7.96
N MET A 29 19.79 -0.82 -6.77
CA MET A 29 18.69 0.06 -6.36
C MET A 29 18.68 1.32 -7.23
N MET A 30 17.50 1.69 -7.72
CA MET A 30 17.27 2.87 -8.54
C MET A 30 15.91 3.48 -8.23
N GLU A 31 15.76 4.76 -8.57
CA GLU A 31 14.45 5.42 -8.53
C GLU A 31 13.56 4.80 -9.62
N MET A 32 12.35 4.40 -9.23
CA MET A 32 11.35 3.81 -10.10
C MET A 32 10.01 4.52 -9.94
N ILE A 33 9.29 4.69 -11.05
CA ILE A 33 7.98 5.33 -11.07
C ILE A 33 6.93 4.34 -10.60
N ILE A 34 6.12 4.76 -9.63
CA ILE A 34 4.85 4.13 -9.27
C ILE A 34 3.75 4.82 -10.09
N SER A 35 3.21 4.10 -11.08
CA SER A 35 2.10 4.57 -11.89
C SER A 35 0.86 4.83 -11.04
N PRO A 36 -0.12 5.62 -11.51
CA PRO A 36 -1.45 5.69 -10.90
C PRO A 36 -2.03 4.30 -10.61
N ALA A 37 -2.67 4.14 -9.46
CA ALA A 37 -3.26 2.86 -9.08
C ALA A 37 -4.41 2.44 -10.01
N VAL A 38 -4.60 1.13 -10.15
CA VAL A 38 -5.66 0.56 -11.00
C VAL A 38 -7.04 0.92 -10.43
N SER A 39 -8.03 1.10 -11.31
CA SER A 39 -9.32 1.74 -10.97
C SER A 39 -10.11 1.05 -9.85
N ASP A 40 -9.96 -0.26 -9.70
CA ASP A 40 -10.67 -1.12 -8.73
C ASP A 40 -9.89 -1.39 -7.43
N SER A 41 -8.69 -0.81 -7.29
CA SER A 41 -7.86 -0.93 -6.09
C SER A 41 -8.32 -0.06 -4.93
N ILE A 42 -7.89 -0.41 -3.72
CA ILE A 42 -8.10 0.44 -2.55
C ILE A 42 -7.44 1.81 -2.74
N GLU A 43 -6.23 1.86 -3.32
CA GLU A 43 -5.50 3.09 -3.59
C GLU A 43 -6.30 4.06 -4.48
N SER A 44 -6.94 3.54 -5.53
CA SER A 44 -7.80 4.33 -6.43
C SER A 44 -9.03 4.88 -5.72
N LYS A 45 -9.67 4.07 -4.86
CA LYS A 45 -10.83 4.51 -4.06
C LYS A 45 -10.45 5.60 -3.07
N LEU A 46 -9.33 5.42 -2.36
CA LEU A 46 -8.82 6.38 -1.39
C LEU A 46 -8.39 7.70 -2.04
N ASN A 47 -7.87 7.66 -3.27
CA ASN A 47 -7.48 8.85 -4.02
C ASN A 47 -8.64 9.79 -4.36
N GLN A 48 -9.88 9.30 -4.34
CA GLN A 48 -11.08 10.13 -4.59
C GLN A 48 -11.36 11.11 -3.45
N ILE A 49 -10.76 10.88 -2.28
CA ILE A 49 -10.81 11.81 -1.15
C ILE A 49 -9.86 12.98 -1.45
N ASP A 50 -10.34 14.20 -1.31
CA ASP A 50 -9.57 15.41 -1.60
C ASP A 50 -8.61 15.80 -0.46
N LEU A 51 -7.74 14.86 -0.10
CA LEU A 51 -6.67 15.02 0.87
C LEU A 51 -5.38 14.46 0.29
N ASP A 52 -4.24 15.08 0.61
CA ASP A 52 -2.92 14.60 0.18
C ASP A 52 -2.45 13.39 0.96
N GLY A 53 -2.92 13.23 2.20
CA GLY A 53 -2.69 12.06 3.01
C GLY A 53 -3.58 12.01 4.23
N PHE A 54 -3.89 10.81 4.69
CA PHE A 54 -4.72 10.54 5.85
C PHE A 54 -4.47 9.12 6.34
N TYR A 55 -5.05 8.75 7.48
CA TYR A 55 -5.01 7.38 7.96
C TYR A 55 -6.40 6.89 8.32
N LEU A 56 -6.58 5.57 8.24
CA LEU A 56 -7.79 4.86 8.64
C LEU A 56 -7.44 3.90 9.77
N PHE A 57 -8.32 3.82 10.77
CA PHE A 57 -8.20 2.86 11.88
C PHE A 57 -9.30 1.81 11.75
N PHE A 58 -8.94 0.54 11.93
CA PHE A 58 -9.83 -0.60 11.77
C PHE A 58 -10.07 -1.28 13.12
N ASP A 59 -11.15 -0.86 13.79
CA ASP A 59 -11.57 -1.48 15.04
C ASP A 59 -12.33 -2.80 14.82
N ASP A 60 -12.72 -3.44 15.93
CA ASP A 60 -13.47 -4.70 15.87
C ASP A 60 -14.89 -4.56 15.30
N LYS A 61 -15.46 -3.35 15.25
CA LYS A 61 -16.77 -3.13 14.60
C LYS A 61 -16.60 -3.20 13.08
N VAL A 62 -15.62 -2.47 12.53
CA VAL A 62 -15.32 -2.50 11.09
C VAL A 62 -14.99 -3.92 10.61
N ARG A 63 -14.30 -4.70 11.43
CA ARG A 63 -13.94 -6.10 11.12
C ARG A 63 -15.11 -7.08 11.12
N LYS A 64 -16.21 -6.74 11.78
CA LYS A 64 -17.42 -7.58 11.86
C LYS A 64 -18.47 -7.20 10.82
N GLU A 65 -18.23 -6.17 10.02
CA GLU A 65 -19.10 -5.81 8.90
C GLU A 65 -19.23 -6.98 7.92
N GLU A 66 -20.46 -7.35 7.57
CA GLU A 66 -20.75 -8.49 6.70
C GLU A 66 -20.32 -8.25 5.23
N ASN A 67 -20.15 -6.97 4.87
CA ASN A 67 -19.98 -6.49 3.49
C ASN A 67 -18.51 -6.14 3.18
N LEU A 68 -17.54 -6.68 3.93
CA LEU A 68 -16.12 -6.50 3.64
C LEU A 68 -15.75 -7.16 2.31
N MET A 69 -15.36 -6.35 1.33
CA MET A 69 -15.03 -6.81 -0.02
C MET A 69 -13.53 -7.01 -0.20
N VAL A 70 -13.17 -8.05 -0.96
CA VAL A 70 -11.81 -8.21 -1.50
C VAL A 70 -11.55 -7.12 -2.52
N THR A 71 -10.42 -6.43 -2.40
CA THR A 71 -9.96 -5.40 -3.34
C THR A 71 -8.49 -5.60 -3.67
N GLY A 72 -8.05 -5.11 -4.83
CA GLY A 72 -6.62 -5.05 -5.14
C GLY A 72 -5.93 -4.06 -4.20
N HIS A 73 -4.81 -4.49 -3.62
CA HIS A 73 -3.94 -3.63 -2.82
C HIS A 73 -2.53 -3.73 -3.37
N ARG A 74 -1.91 -2.61 -3.72
CA ARG A 74 -0.58 -2.61 -4.35
C ARG A 74 0.50 -3.02 -3.34
N ALA A 75 1.27 -4.04 -3.67
CA ALA A 75 2.46 -4.44 -2.93
C ALA A 75 3.72 -3.95 -3.65
N VAL A 76 4.44 -3.00 -3.04
CA VAL A 76 5.76 -2.55 -3.52
C VAL A 76 6.82 -2.98 -2.52
N GLY A 77 7.78 -3.79 -2.98
CA GLY A 77 8.87 -4.29 -2.14
C GLY A 77 10.23 -3.72 -2.56
N VAL A 78 11.30 -4.35 -2.07
CA VAL A 78 12.69 -4.05 -2.47
C VAL A 78 12.97 -4.37 -3.95
N VAL A 79 12.12 -5.21 -4.56
CA VAL A 79 12.06 -5.45 -5.99
C VAL A 79 10.74 -4.90 -6.52
N TYR A 80 10.79 -4.17 -7.63
CA TYR A 80 9.62 -3.60 -8.26
C TYR A 80 9.79 -3.53 -9.79
N ASN A 81 8.69 -3.73 -10.51
CA ASN A 81 8.65 -3.66 -11.97
C ASN A 81 7.56 -2.70 -12.41
N SER A 82 7.94 -1.44 -12.69
CA SER A 82 7.01 -0.39 -13.13
C SER A 82 6.20 -0.79 -14.36
N SER A 83 6.80 -1.49 -15.34
CA SER A 83 6.11 -1.92 -16.57
C SER A 83 5.06 -3.01 -16.31
N GLY A 84 5.21 -3.74 -15.20
CA GLY A 84 4.31 -4.81 -14.77
C GLY A 84 3.47 -4.47 -13.55
N ASP A 85 3.31 -3.18 -13.20
CA ASP A 85 2.71 -2.73 -11.93
C ASP A 85 1.31 -3.31 -11.66
N ARG A 86 0.50 -3.55 -12.70
CA ARG A 86 -0.81 -4.21 -12.55
C ARG A 86 -0.74 -5.57 -11.85
N ARG A 87 0.39 -6.29 -11.96
CA ARG A 87 0.61 -7.59 -11.31
C ARG A 87 0.98 -7.48 -9.83
N GLN A 88 1.25 -6.26 -9.34
CA GLN A 88 1.61 -5.98 -7.96
C GLN A 88 0.38 -5.81 -7.06
N PHE A 89 -0.83 -5.83 -7.61
CA PHE A 89 -2.07 -5.73 -6.85
C PHE A 89 -2.49 -7.10 -6.33
N VAL A 90 -2.45 -7.27 -5.02
CA VAL A 90 -2.80 -8.53 -4.35
C VAL A 90 -4.23 -8.46 -3.79
N PRO A 91 -5.07 -9.49 -4.00
CA PRO A 91 -6.40 -9.57 -3.41
C PRO A 91 -6.31 -9.47 -1.88
N THR A 92 -6.96 -8.47 -1.30
CA THR A 92 -6.84 -8.14 0.13
C THR A 92 -8.18 -7.65 0.68
N ILE A 93 -8.52 -8.08 1.90
CA ILE A 93 -9.55 -7.46 2.73
C ILE A 93 -8.82 -6.55 3.73
N ILE A 94 -8.85 -5.23 3.50
CA ILE A 94 -7.96 -4.27 4.18
C ILE A 94 -8.10 -4.30 5.72
N PRO A 95 -9.32 -4.22 6.30
CA PRO A 95 -9.48 -4.23 7.77
C PRO A 95 -9.11 -5.55 8.46
N MET A 96 -9.04 -6.64 7.68
CA MET A 96 -8.64 -7.96 8.16
C MET A 96 -7.12 -8.18 8.08
N ARG A 97 -6.41 -7.38 7.27
CA ARG A 97 -4.96 -7.49 7.08
C ARG A 97 -4.16 -6.54 7.96
N TYR A 98 -4.72 -5.40 8.32
CA TYR A 98 -4.04 -4.34 9.06
C TYR A 98 -4.92 -3.76 10.16
N ASP A 99 -4.31 -3.17 11.19
CA ASP A 99 -5.01 -2.37 12.21
C ASP A 99 -5.19 -0.93 11.75
N THR A 100 -4.25 -0.42 10.95
CA THR A 100 -4.35 0.92 10.36
C THR A 100 -3.68 1.00 9.00
N LEU A 101 -4.21 1.87 8.15
CA LEU A 101 -3.67 2.21 6.83
C LEU A 101 -3.39 3.70 6.77
N PHE A 102 -2.14 4.07 6.49
CA PHE A 102 -1.72 5.42 6.14
C PHE A 102 -1.69 5.54 4.61
N PHE A 103 -2.45 6.48 4.08
CA PHE A 103 -2.55 6.74 2.66
C PHE A 103 -1.85 8.05 2.31
N PHE A 104 -1.10 8.04 1.21
CA PHE A 104 -0.48 9.21 0.61
C PHE A 104 -0.84 9.27 -0.87
N LYS A 105 -1.42 10.38 -1.33
CA LYS A 105 -1.78 10.56 -2.75
C LYS A 105 -0.54 10.47 -3.64
N ASN A 106 0.56 11.12 -3.22
CA ASN A 106 1.84 11.12 -3.92
C ASN A 106 2.98 10.77 -2.97
N THR A 107 3.89 9.90 -3.42
CA THR A 107 5.15 9.60 -2.72
C THR A 107 6.37 10.04 -3.53
N SER A 108 7.47 10.31 -2.84
CA SER A 108 8.78 10.55 -3.46
C SER A 108 9.73 9.41 -3.09
N ALA A 109 10.73 9.18 -3.95
CA ALA A 109 11.74 8.17 -3.68
C ALA A 109 12.57 8.56 -2.46
N LEU A 110 12.84 7.59 -1.58
CA LEU A 110 13.66 7.81 -0.40
C LEU A 110 15.05 8.31 -0.81
N ARG A 111 15.49 9.41 -0.20
CA ARG A 111 16.86 9.89 -0.31
C ARG A 111 17.74 9.12 0.65
N VAL A 112 18.73 8.40 0.13
CA VAL A 112 19.75 7.76 0.94
C VAL A 112 20.55 8.84 1.66
N LEU A 113 20.53 8.82 3.00
CA LEU A 113 21.38 9.67 3.83
C LEU A 113 22.76 9.00 3.94
N ARG A 114 23.82 9.80 3.82
CA ARG A 114 25.21 9.36 4.01
C ARG A 114 25.69 9.76 5.39
#